data_AF-A0A8H7P386-F1
#
_entry.id   AF-A0A8H7P386-F1
#
_cell.length_a   1.000
_cell.length_b   1.000
_cell.length_c   1.000
_cell.angle_alpha   90.00
_cell.angle_beta   90.00
_cell.angle_gamma   90.00
#
_symmetry.space_group_name_H-M   'P 1'
#
loop_
_entity.id
_entity.type
_entity.pdbx_description
1 polymer ?
#
loop_
_entity_poly.entity_id
_entity_poly.type
_entity_poly.pdbx_seq_one_letter_code
_entity_poly.pdbx_strand_id
1 'polypeptide(L)'
;MSRILSIAPRLEDMVLYKISAEEAFNPHENIPAVTLQHLRRLAIYWPDKNIISRLFSHVGVPASLAVNFEHCQVSDLQWLLPLTHNDVDHLCISALTHSVIAASPLKAVRFSTKDDSEAVVVQWIAALLSHFQSKDIWLANTYHWDEFDEAIIKHTSWVETLHLGSLNFINMIEILEKNPTYWPKLTKVVLSRPYHLSNILKLAESRARLGCPLEELECYGMRNTVVEKYSQDVEKIKSHVEAVRLHKDGTIALPLPDVCTDGVPSPWFQWQKKLIELKPRV
;
A
#
# COMPACT_ATOMS: atom_id res chain seq x y z
N MET A 1 -30.07 20.43 -4.28
CA MET A 1 -28.74 20.45 -4.94
C MET A 1 -28.28 21.89 -5.06
N SER A 2 -27.56 22.38 -4.06
CA SER A 2 -26.94 23.72 -4.07
C SER A 2 -25.43 23.54 -4.23
N ARG A 3 -24.92 23.76 -5.44
CA ARG A 3 -23.49 23.96 -5.69
C ARG A 3 -23.11 25.30 -5.04
N ILE A 4 -22.72 25.28 -3.77
CA ILE A 4 -22.00 26.41 -3.18
C ILE A 4 -20.61 26.40 -3.82
N LEU A 5 -20.43 27.27 -4.82
CA LEU A 5 -19.13 27.71 -5.29
C LEU A 5 -18.48 28.48 -4.14
N SER A 6 -17.75 27.79 -3.28
CA SER A 6 -16.93 28.44 -2.25
C SER A 6 -15.85 29.30 -2.93
N ILE A 7 -15.73 30.53 -2.43
CA ILE A 7 -14.84 31.61 -2.89
C ILE A 7 -13.41 31.44 -2.34
N ALA A 8 -13.16 30.42 -1.51
CA ALA A 8 -11.82 30.09 -1.04
C ALA A 8 -11.05 29.23 -2.06
N PRO A 9 -9.75 29.48 -2.29
CA PRO A 9 -8.97 28.73 -3.26
C PRO A 9 -8.95 27.24 -2.89
N ARG A 10 -9.30 26.40 -3.86
CA ARG A 10 -9.08 24.96 -3.79
C ARG A 10 -7.59 24.72 -4.02
N LEU A 11 -6.84 24.48 -2.95
CA LEU A 11 -5.47 24.00 -3.06
C LEU A 11 -5.54 22.51 -3.39
N GLU A 12 -5.58 22.20 -4.68
CA GLU A 12 -5.63 20.82 -5.14
C GLU A 12 -4.26 20.13 -5.07
N ASP A 13 -3.16 20.85 -4.88
CA ASP A 13 -1.86 20.31 -4.51
C ASP A 13 -1.05 21.39 -3.79
N MET A 14 -0.73 21.18 -2.51
CA MET A 14 0.30 21.96 -1.84
C MET A 14 1.57 21.11 -1.81
N VAL A 15 2.65 21.60 -2.44
CA VAL A 15 3.96 20.94 -2.44
C VAL A 15 4.90 21.74 -1.56
N LEU A 16 5.35 21.12 -0.46
CA LEU A 16 6.40 21.69 0.39
C LEU A 16 7.74 21.05 -0.02
N TYR A 17 8.64 21.86 -0.59
CA TYR A 17 9.91 21.40 -1.15
C TYR A 17 11.10 22.08 -0.47
N LYS A 18 12.01 21.28 0.11
CA LYS A 18 13.30 21.76 0.68
C LYS A 18 13.17 23.03 1.54
N ILE A 19 12.14 23.10 2.37
CA ILE A 19 11.98 24.22 3.29
C ILE A 19 12.96 23.98 4.43
N SER A 20 13.94 24.87 4.61
CA SER A 20 14.88 24.80 5.74
C SER A 20 14.31 25.58 6.92
N ALA A 21 14.60 25.14 8.14
CA ALA A 21 14.21 25.84 9.35
C ALA A 21 14.93 27.20 9.56
N GLU A 22 15.84 27.59 8.65
CA GLU A 22 16.54 28.88 8.70
C GLU A 22 15.61 30.06 8.35
N GLU A 23 14.52 29.81 7.62
CA GLU A 23 13.43 30.77 7.45
C GLU A 23 12.49 30.69 8.67
N ALA A 24 12.99 31.20 9.79
CA ALA A 24 12.31 31.19 11.07
C ALA A 24 11.01 32.01 11.04
N PHE A 25 9.88 31.34 10.81
CA PHE A 25 8.59 31.86 11.26
C PHE A 25 8.60 31.86 12.80
N ASN A 26 8.53 33.07 13.35
CA ASN A 26 8.50 33.33 14.78
C ASN A 26 7.16 32.83 15.34
N PRO A 27 7.13 31.81 16.22
CA PRO A 27 5.89 31.31 16.79
C PRO A 27 5.38 32.32 17.82
N HIS A 28 4.54 33.26 17.39
CA HIS A 28 3.73 34.03 18.32
C HIS A 28 2.55 33.16 18.75
N GLU A 29 2.45 32.89 20.04
CA GLU A 29 1.28 32.26 20.65
C GLU A 29 0.06 33.18 20.44
N ASN A 30 -1.08 32.59 20.03
CA ASN A 30 -2.35 33.22 19.62
C ASN A 30 -2.58 33.44 18.11
N ILE A 31 -2.00 32.61 17.23
CA ILE A 31 -2.43 32.58 15.82
C ILE A 31 -3.67 31.68 15.71
N PRO A 32 -4.82 32.18 15.21
CA PRO A 32 -6.00 31.35 14.98
C PRO A 32 -5.66 30.24 13.99
N ALA A 33 -6.05 29.00 14.31
CA ALA A 33 -5.80 27.87 13.44
C ALA A 33 -6.51 28.08 12.09
N VAL A 34 -5.74 28.32 11.03
CA VAL A 34 -6.29 28.43 9.68
C VAL A 34 -6.69 27.02 9.27
N THR A 35 -7.97 26.81 8.96
CA THR A 35 -8.43 25.51 8.48
C THR A 35 -8.35 25.49 6.97
N LEU A 36 -7.56 24.56 6.40
CA LEU A 36 -7.50 24.35 4.96
C LEU A 36 -8.68 23.48 4.51
N GLN A 37 -9.91 23.98 4.68
CA GLN A 37 -11.17 23.25 4.47
C GLN A 37 -11.32 22.61 3.08
N HIS A 38 -10.58 23.10 2.09
CA HIS A 38 -10.61 22.61 0.71
C HIS A 38 -9.34 21.89 0.27
N LEU A 39 -8.34 21.75 1.15
CA LEU A 39 -7.14 20.97 0.85
C LEU A 39 -7.51 19.49 0.77
N ARG A 40 -7.30 18.90 -0.40
CA ARG A 40 -7.55 17.48 -0.63
C ARG A 40 -6.28 16.66 -0.69
N ARG A 41 -5.20 17.26 -1.18
CA ARG A 41 -3.94 16.56 -1.45
C ARG A 41 -2.76 17.41 -1.00
N LEU A 42 -1.83 16.78 -0.29
CA LEU A 42 -0.64 17.42 0.26
C LEU A 42 0.58 16.56 -0.08
N ALA A 43 1.59 17.14 -0.71
CA ALA A 43 2.86 16.47 -0.96
C ALA A 43 3.98 17.20 -0.20
N ILE A 44 4.78 16.43 0.53
CA ILE A 44 5.89 16.93 1.33
C ILE A 44 7.13 16.17 0.91
N TYR A 45 8.13 16.90 0.44
CA TYR A 45 9.36 16.33 -0.11
C TYR A 45 10.52 16.62 0.83
N TRP A 46 11.20 15.56 1.31
CA TRP A 46 12.15 15.61 2.45
C TRP A 46 11.50 16.17 3.72
N PRO A 47 10.73 15.34 4.44
CA PRO A 47 10.01 15.76 5.63
C PRO A 47 10.92 16.38 6.70
N ASP A 48 10.65 17.60 7.13
CA ASP A 48 11.30 18.23 8.28
C ASP A 48 10.38 18.21 9.50
N LYS A 49 10.89 17.68 10.62
CA LYS A 49 10.11 17.50 11.85
C LYS A 49 9.53 18.82 12.38
N ASN A 50 10.31 19.88 12.37
CA ASN A 50 9.90 21.16 12.97
C ASN A 50 8.82 21.82 12.11
N ILE A 51 9.00 21.79 10.80
CA ILE A 51 8.05 22.39 9.86
C ILE A 51 6.73 21.64 9.87
N ILE A 52 6.79 20.31 9.80
CA ILE A 52 5.59 19.48 9.75
C ILE A 52 4.83 19.50 11.07
N SER A 53 5.53 19.37 12.19
CA SER A 53 4.91 19.47 13.51
C SER A 53 4.18 20.80 13.68
N ARG A 54 4.81 21.92 13.30
CA ARG A 54 4.18 23.25 13.33
C ARG A 54 3.01 23.37 12.36
N LEU A 55 3.12 22.81 11.16
CA LEU A 55 2.03 22.82 10.20
C LEU A 55 0.80 22.13 10.79
N PHE A 56 0.95 20.91 11.29
CA PHE A 56 -0.18 20.15 11.85
C PHE A 56 -0.66 20.68 13.22
N SER A 57 0.15 21.45 13.96
CA SER A 57 -0.28 22.08 15.22
C SER A 57 -1.03 23.40 15.01
N HIS A 58 -0.81 24.10 13.90
CA HIS A 58 -1.39 25.42 13.64
C HIS A 58 -2.37 25.46 12.47
N VAL A 59 -2.43 24.41 11.65
CA VAL A 59 -3.32 24.32 10.49
C VAL A 59 -4.29 23.16 10.66
N GLY A 60 -5.58 23.47 10.70
CA GLY A 60 -6.63 22.46 10.67
C GLY A 60 -6.67 21.79 9.30
N VAL A 61 -6.31 20.50 9.23
CA VAL A 61 -6.40 19.72 7.99
C VAL A 61 -7.74 18.98 7.88
N PRO A 62 -8.31 18.82 6.67
CA PRO A 62 -9.57 18.11 6.52
C PRO A 62 -9.50 16.63 6.91
N ALA A 63 -10.65 16.09 7.32
CA ALA A 63 -10.81 14.67 7.60
C ALA A 63 -10.68 13.80 6.34
N SER A 64 -10.90 14.36 5.15
CA SER A 64 -10.65 13.69 3.86
C SER A 64 -9.44 14.31 3.20
N LEU A 65 -8.29 13.68 3.37
CA LEU A 65 -7.00 14.17 2.90
C LEU A 65 -6.14 13.01 2.42
N ALA A 66 -5.51 13.19 1.26
CA ALA A 66 -4.43 12.32 0.80
C ALA A 66 -3.08 13.04 1.01
N VAL A 67 -2.13 12.37 1.66
CA VAL A 67 -0.81 12.95 1.97
C VAL A 67 0.29 12.09 1.36
N ASN A 68 1.26 12.71 0.69
CA ASN A 68 2.48 12.09 0.23
C ASN A 68 3.65 12.63 1.03
N PHE A 69 4.36 11.76 1.75
CA PHE A 69 5.67 12.05 2.29
C PHE A 69 6.72 11.38 1.40
N GLU A 70 7.43 12.19 0.61
CA GLU A 70 8.43 11.71 -0.33
C GLU A 70 9.83 11.73 0.28
N HIS A 71 10.59 10.66 0.03
CA HIS A 71 11.98 10.51 0.48
C HIS A 71 12.16 10.55 2.00
N CYS A 72 11.27 9.85 2.70
CA CYS A 72 11.36 9.61 4.12
C CYS A 72 12.54 8.70 4.44
N GLN A 73 13.33 9.07 5.43
CA GLN A 73 14.31 8.20 6.08
C GLN A 73 13.66 7.43 7.23
N VAL A 74 14.33 6.39 7.73
CA VAL A 74 13.87 5.61 8.89
C VAL A 74 13.65 6.50 10.12
N SER A 75 14.50 7.50 10.33
CA SER A 75 14.36 8.47 11.41
C SER A 75 13.11 9.34 11.28
N ASP A 76 12.64 9.61 10.06
CA ASP A 76 11.46 10.43 9.83
C ASP A 76 10.19 9.71 10.27
N LEU A 77 10.15 8.39 10.04
CA LEU A 77 9.02 7.54 10.39
C LEU A 77 8.70 7.56 11.89
N GLN A 78 9.71 7.71 12.74
CA GLN A 78 9.55 7.73 14.21
C GLN A 78 8.60 8.83 14.69
N TRP A 79 8.57 9.97 14.00
CA TRP A 79 7.70 11.10 14.37
C TRP A 79 6.57 11.35 13.36
N LEU A 80 6.69 10.88 12.12
CA LEU A 80 5.60 10.96 11.14
C LEU A 80 4.47 9.98 11.45
N LEU A 81 4.78 8.73 11.79
CA LEU A 81 3.78 7.67 11.96
C LEU A 81 2.75 8.00 13.07
N PRO A 82 3.14 8.49 14.26
CA PRO A 82 2.17 8.89 15.29
C PRO A 82 1.22 10.01 14.85
N LEU A 83 1.65 10.90 13.94
CA LEU A 83 0.78 11.96 13.38
C LEU A 83 -0.27 11.39 12.41
N THR A 84 -0.03 10.17 11.92
CA THR A 84 -0.90 9.47 10.98
C THR A 84 -1.78 8.44 11.64
N HIS A 85 -1.85 8.39 12.99
CA HIS A 85 -2.75 7.52 13.77
C HIS A 85 -4.16 7.55 13.19
N ASN A 86 -4.42 6.58 12.33
CA ASN A 86 -5.65 6.37 11.60
C ASN A 86 -5.94 4.88 11.76
N ASP A 87 -7.22 4.54 11.82
CA ASP A 87 -7.68 3.18 11.56
C ASP A 87 -7.39 2.89 10.08
N VAL A 88 -6.26 2.23 9.83
CA VAL A 88 -5.80 1.86 8.49
C VAL A 88 -6.45 0.54 8.11
N ASP A 89 -7.33 0.58 7.13
CA ASP A 89 -8.00 -0.62 6.63
C ASP A 89 -7.08 -1.41 5.71
N HIS A 90 -6.30 -0.71 4.88
CA HIS A 90 -5.50 -1.35 3.83
C HIS A 90 -4.08 -0.79 3.76
N LEU A 91 -3.12 -1.68 3.55
CA LEU A 91 -1.73 -1.33 3.24
C LEU A 91 -1.40 -1.74 1.81
N CYS A 92 -0.90 -0.81 1.01
CA CYS A 92 -0.41 -1.10 -0.34
C CYS A 92 1.11 -0.86 -0.43
N ILE A 93 1.87 -1.89 -0.78
CA ILE A 93 3.33 -1.87 -0.87
C ILE A 93 3.73 -2.01 -2.35
N SER A 94 4.65 -1.18 -2.80
CA SER A 94 5.15 -1.18 -4.17
C SER A 94 6.64 -0.90 -4.20
N ALA A 95 7.43 -1.92 -4.57
CA ALA A 95 8.87 -1.78 -4.77
C ALA A 95 9.20 -0.94 -6.03
N LEU A 96 8.34 -0.92 -7.05
CA LEU A 96 8.56 -0.08 -8.25
C LEU A 96 8.58 1.42 -7.90
N THR A 97 7.76 1.83 -6.93
CA THR A 97 7.66 3.22 -6.49
C THR A 97 8.31 3.48 -5.14
N HIS A 98 9.06 2.50 -4.60
CA HIS A 98 9.73 2.56 -3.30
C HIS A 98 8.80 3.10 -2.20
N SER A 99 7.54 2.62 -2.15
CA SER A 99 6.52 3.27 -1.33
C SER A 99 5.52 2.32 -0.69
N VAL A 100 5.02 2.76 0.46
CA VAL A 100 3.88 2.16 1.17
C VAL A 100 2.76 3.18 1.26
N ILE A 101 1.54 2.74 0.98
CA ILE A 101 0.32 3.53 1.13
C ILE A 101 -0.49 2.91 2.26
N ALA A 102 -0.76 3.69 3.30
CA ALA A 102 -1.73 3.38 4.33
C ALA A 102 -3.05 4.10 3.99
N ALA A 103 -4.11 3.33 3.77
CA ALA A 103 -5.40 3.85 3.33
C ALA A 103 -6.53 3.49 4.30
N SER A 104 -7.46 4.43 4.45
CA SER A 104 -8.77 4.27 5.08
C SER A 104 -9.83 4.81 4.11
N PRO A 105 -11.13 4.71 4.43
CA PRO A 105 -12.19 5.05 3.46
C PRO A 105 -12.23 6.53 3.10
N LEU A 106 -11.61 7.40 3.91
CA LEU A 106 -11.61 8.85 3.73
C LEU A 106 -10.23 9.45 3.55
N LYS A 107 -9.17 8.77 3.98
CA LYS A 107 -7.80 9.29 3.99
C LYS A 107 -6.84 8.28 3.41
N ALA A 108 -5.74 8.78 2.89
CA ALA A 108 -4.61 7.91 2.64
C ALA A 108 -3.29 8.66 2.80
N VAL A 109 -2.27 7.95 3.27
CA VAL A 109 -0.93 8.47 3.43
C VAL A 109 0.03 7.57 2.69
N ARG A 110 0.76 8.15 1.73
CA ARG A 110 1.86 7.49 1.03
C ARG A 110 3.19 7.92 1.64
N PHE A 111 4.00 6.94 2.01
CA PHE A 111 5.40 7.13 2.39
C PHE A 111 6.26 6.57 1.26
N SER A 112 7.25 7.33 0.80
CA SER A 112 8.27 6.82 -0.13
C SER A 112 9.67 7.00 0.44
N THR A 113 10.60 6.13 0.05
CA THR A 113 12.03 6.31 0.28
C THR A 113 12.74 6.69 -1.02
N LYS A 114 13.88 7.37 -0.91
CA LYS A 114 14.80 7.61 -2.04
C LYS A 114 15.87 6.53 -2.14
N ASP A 115 16.04 5.75 -1.08
CA ASP A 115 17.12 4.78 -0.95
C ASP A 115 16.84 3.54 -1.79
N ASP A 116 17.88 3.04 -2.46
CA ASP A 116 17.89 1.83 -3.27
C ASP A 116 18.79 0.74 -2.67
N SER A 117 19.36 0.97 -1.47
CA SER A 117 20.08 -0.03 -0.71
C SER A 117 19.13 -1.00 -0.02
N GLU A 118 19.30 -2.30 -0.26
CA GLU A 118 18.54 -3.37 0.38
C GLU A 118 18.51 -3.22 1.91
N ALA A 119 19.67 -3.06 2.56
CA ALA A 119 19.74 -2.93 4.01
C ALA A 119 18.92 -1.75 4.56
N VAL A 120 18.94 -0.60 3.88
CA VAL A 120 18.20 0.60 4.31
C VAL A 120 16.70 0.43 4.04
N VAL A 121 16.34 -0.09 2.86
CA VAL A 121 14.94 -0.32 2.47
C VAL A 121 14.28 -1.38 3.38
N VAL A 122 15.02 -2.43 3.76
CA VAL A 122 14.59 -3.46 4.71
C VAL A 122 14.29 -2.86 6.08
N GLN A 123 15.18 -2.01 6.62
CA GLN A 123 14.94 -1.32 7.88
C GLN A 123 13.74 -0.36 7.79
N TRP A 124 13.61 0.33 6.66
CA TRP A 124 12.53 1.29 6.41
C TRP A 124 11.16 0.61 6.33
N ILE A 125 11.05 -0.50 5.59
CA ILE A 125 9.78 -1.23 5.49
C ILE A 125 9.40 -1.87 6.83
N ALA A 126 10.37 -2.41 7.57
CA ALA A 126 10.14 -2.97 8.90
C ALA A 126 9.62 -1.90 9.88
N ALA A 127 10.21 -0.71 9.88
CA ALA A 127 9.78 0.41 10.71
C ALA A 127 8.33 0.85 10.39
N LEU A 128 7.96 0.93 9.10
CA LEU A 128 6.61 1.25 8.68
C LEU A 128 5.59 0.18 9.09
N LEU A 129 5.86 -1.09 8.76
CA LEU A 129 4.92 -2.17 8.99
C LEU A 129 4.71 -2.47 10.47
N SER A 130 5.71 -2.19 11.31
CA SER A 130 5.57 -2.30 12.77
C SER A 130 4.52 -1.35 13.36
N HIS A 131 4.11 -0.30 12.63
CA HIS A 131 3.13 0.67 13.11
C HIS A 131 1.70 0.37 12.67
N PHE A 132 1.51 -0.29 11.52
CA PHE A 132 0.19 -0.51 10.94
C PHE A 132 -0.26 -1.96 11.11
N GLN A 133 -1.44 -2.17 11.69
CA GLN A 133 -2.00 -3.51 11.91
C GLN A 133 -3.15 -3.83 10.94
N SER A 134 -2.97 -3.56 9.64
CA SER A 134 -3.96 -3.92 8.63
C SER A 134 -3.94 -5.42 8.37
N LYS A 135 -5.14 -6.01 8.27
CA LYS A 135 -5.35 -7.43 7.92
C LYS A 135 -5.27 -7.69 6.42
N ASP A 136 -5.42 -6.64 5.62
CA ASP A 136 -5.49 -6.69 4.15
C ASP A 136 -4.27 -5.99 3.55
N ILE A 137 -3.33 -6.79 3.06
CA ILE A 137 -2.10 -6.28 2.43
C ILE A 137 -2.15 -6.47 0.93
N TRP A 138 -1.81 -5.39 0.24
CA TRP A 138 -1.73 -5.30 -1.21
C TRP A 138 -0.29 -5.13 -1.65
N LEU A 139 0.27 -6.13 -2.31
CA LEU A 139 1.63 -6.07 -2.85
C LEU A 139 1.55 -5.89 -4.36
N ALA A 140 1.93 -4.71 -4.84
CA ALA A 140 1.93 -4.41 -6.27
C ALA A 140 3.09 -5.08 -7.00
N ASN A 141 4.26 -5.14 -6.34
CA ASN A 141 5.44 -5.90 -6.70
C ASN A 141 6.46 -5.87 -5.53
N THR A 142 7.41 -6.81 -5.49
CA THR A 142 8.57 -6.76 -4.58
C THR A 142 9.90 -6.59 -5.32
N TYR A 143 10.99 -6.50 -4.57
CA TYR A 143 12.37 -6.35 -5.09
C TYR A 143 13.04 -7.68 -5.47
N HIS A 144 12.41 -8.84 -5.20
CA HIS A 144 13.10 -10.16 -5.20
C HIS A 144 14.30 -10.21 -4.25
N TRP A 145 14.20 -9.49 -3.13
CA TRP A 145 15.18 -9.50 -2.05
C TRP A 145 14.61 -10.31 -0.91
N ASP A 146 15.28 -11.42 -0.55
CA ASP A 146 14.78 -12.33 0.47
C ASP A 146 14.62 -11.61 1.81
N GLU A 147 15.55 -10.73 2.18
CA GLU A 147 15.46 -9.93 3.41
C GLU A 147 14.26 -8.96 3.40
N PHE A 148 13.92 -8.40 2.24
CA PHE A 148 12.77 -7.52 2.11
C PHE A 148 11.45 -8.28 2.24
N ASP A 149 11.32 -9.41 1.56
CA ASP A 149 10.12 -10.24 1.64
C ASP A 149 9.96 -10.83 3.06
N GLU A 150 11.05 -11.26 3.69
CA GLU A 150 11.05 -11.68 5.10
C GLU A 150 10.66 -10.55 6.06
N ALA A 151 11.13 -9.32 5.83
CA ALA A 151 10.77 -8.18 6.65
C ALA A 151 9.27 -7.89 6.57
N ILE A 152 8.67 -7.95 5.38
CA ILE A 152 7.22 -7.83 5.24
C ILE A 152 6.53 -8.93 6.05
N ILE A 153 6.92 -10.19 5.84
CA ILE A 153 6.27 -11.34 6.50
C ILE A 153 6.36 -11.24 8.03
N LYS A 154 7.56 -11.02 8.57
CA LYS A 154 7.81 -10.99 10.03
C LYS A 154 7.07 -9.84 10.73
N HIS A 155 6.95 -8.70 10.06
CA HIS A 155 6.30 -7.51 10.63
C HIS A 155 4.80 -7.41 10.30
N THR A 156 4.17 -8.48 9.78
CA THR A 156 2.75 -8.50 9.43
C THR A 156 2.07 -9.85 9.75
N SER A 157 2.43 -10.46 10.89
CA SER A 157 1.96 -11.80 11.27
C SER A 157 0.44 -11.96 11.47
N TRP A 158 -0.31 -10.85 11.46
CA TRP A 158 -1.77 -10.81 11.61
C TRP A 158 -2.54 -10.77 10.29
N VAL A 159 -1.86 -10.80 9.14
CA VAL A 159 -2.49 -10.73 7.80
C VAL A 159 -3.49 -11.87 7.61
N GLU A 160 -4.68 -11.50 7.12
CA GLU A 160 -5.77 -12.42 6.78
C GLU A 160 -5.97 -12.52 5.26
N THR A 161 -5.79 -11.40 4.55
CA THR A 161 -5.90 -11.33 3.08
C THR A 161 -4.63 -10.79 2.44
N LEU A 162 -4.15 -11.51 1.43
CA LEU A 162 -3.02 -11.10 0.60
C LEU A 162 -3.44 -10.85 -0.85
N HIS A 163 -3.29 -9.62 -1.32
CA HIS A 163 -3.49 -9.26 -2.72
C HIS A 163 -2.14 -9.14 -3.43
N LEU A 164 -1.93 -9.89 -4.50
CA LEU A 164 -0.69 -9.93 -5.27
C LEU A 164 -0.89 -9.37 -6.68
N GLY A 165 0.00 -8.44 -7.04
CA GLY A 165 0.13 -7.89 -8.38
C GLY A 165 0.62 -8.90 -9.41
N SER A 166 1.16 -8.43 -10.52
CA SER A 166 1.60 -9.31 -11.61
C SER A 166 3.10 -9.57 -11.67
N LEU A 167 3.88 -8.99 -10.73
CA LEU A 167 5.33 -8.97 -10.79
C LEU A 167 5.97 -9.36 -9.46
N ASN A 168 6.92 -10.30 -9.53
CA ASN A 168 7.95 -10.49 -8.52
C ASN A 168 7.42 -10.82 -7.10
N PHE A 169 6.71 -11.93 -6.92
CA PHE A 169 6.31 -12.42 -5.57
C PHE A 169 6.78 -13.85 -5.28
N ILE A 170 7.58 -14.43 -6.17
CA ILE A 170 7.96 -15.85 -6.09
C ILE A 170 8.69 -16.12 -4.78
N ASN A 171 9.67 -15.30 -4.42
CA ASN A 171 10.46 -15.47 -3.20
C ASN A 171 9.58 -15.40 -1.95
N MET A 172 8.72 -14.38 -1.81
CA MET A 172 7.73 -14.32 -0.73
C MET A 172 6.86 -15.58 -0.64
N ILE A 173 6.32 -16.08 -1.75
CA ILE A 173 5.50 -17.29 -1.74
C ILE A 173 6.32 -18.52 -1.35
N GLU A 174 7.56 -18.64 -1.80
CA GLU A 174 8.47 -19.73 -1.40
C GLU A 174 8.81 -19.68 0.09
N ILE A 175 9.01 -18.49 0.66
CA ILE A 175 9.24 -18.32 2.11
C ILE A 175 8.00 -18.78 2.88
N LEU A 176 6.80 -18.39 2.45
CA LEU A 176 5.54 -18.81 3.06
C LEU A 176 5.22 -20.29 2.82
N GLU A 177 5.62 -20.88 1.70
CA GLU A 177 5.49 -22.32 1.44
C GLU A 177 6.32 -23.13 2.44
N LYS A 178 7.58 -22.70 2.65
CA LYS A 178 8.52 -23.33 3.59
C LYS A 178 8.13 -23.09 5.05
N ASN A 179 7.54 -21.95 5.36
CA ASN A 179 7.15 -21.54 6.71
C ASN A 179 5.71 -21.00 6.76
N PRO A 180 4.68 -21.85 6.56
CA PRO A 180 3.29 -21.37 6.46
C PRO A 180 2.76 -20.75 7.75
N THR A 181 3.39 -21.05 8.88
CA THR A 181 3.07 -20.51 10.20
C THR A 181 3.52 -19.07 10.41
N TYR A 182 4.29 -18.47 9.48
CA TYR A 182 4.65 -17.06 9.56
C TYR A 182 3.43 -16.14 9.43
N TRP A 183 2.48 -16.51 8.57
CA TRP A 183 1.15 -15.89 8.48
C TRP A 183 0.07 -16.90 8.88
N PRO A 184 -0.11 -17.13 10.19
CA PRO A 184 -1.02 -18.17 10.67
C PRO A 184 -2.49 -17.84 10.35
N LYS A 185 -2.84 -16.56 10.21
CA LYS A 185 -4.20 -16.08 9.94
C LYS A 185 -4.54 -15.91 8.46
N LEU A 186 -3.59 -16.13 7.55
CA LEU A 186 -3.84 -15.97 6.12
C LEU A 186 -4.86 -17.01 5.64
N THR A 187 -6.04 -16.56 5.25
CA THR A 187 -7.09 -17.43 4.70
C THR A 187 -7.42 -17.09 3.26
N LYS A 188 -7.12 -15.87 2.81
CA LYS A 188 -7.45 -15.42 1.46
C LYS A 188 -6.24 -14.94 0.67
N VAL A 189 -6.12 -15.43 -0.56
CA VAL A 189 -5.16 -14.92 -1.55
C VAL A 189 -5.91 -14.42 -2.78
N VAL A 190 -5.53 -13.24 -3.26
CA VAL A 190 -6.10 -12.63 -4.46
C VAL A 190 -4.96 -12.34 -5.45
N LEU A 191 -5.06 -12.87 -6.66
CA LEU A 191 -4.07 -12.72 -7.72
C LEU A 191 -4.60 -11.83 -8.84
N SER A 192 -3.87 -10.78 -9.19
CA SER A 192 -4.19 -9.97 -10.38
C SER A 192 -4.01 -10.74 -11.70
N ARG A 193 -3.16 -11.79 -11.72
CA ARG A 193 -2.93 -12.67 -12.86
C ARG A 193 -2.59 -14.10 -12.46
N PRO A 194 -2.84 -15.09 -13.34
CA PRO A 194 -2.66 -16.52 -13.03
C PRO A 194 -1.21 -17.03 -13.12
N TYR A 195 -0.23 -16.17 -13.40
CA TYR A 195 1.16 -16.61 -13.65
C TYR A 195 1.81 -17.35 -12.47
N HIS A 196 1.28 -17.16 -11.25
CA HIS A 196 1.80 -17.73 -10.02
C HIS A 196 0.92 -18.85 -9.45
N LEU A 197 -0.05 -19.37 -10.21
CA LEU A 197 -0.96 -20.41 -9.71
C LEU A 197 -0.24 -21.67 -9.23
N SER A 198 0.81 -22.10 -9.93
CA SER A 198 1.58 -23.28 -9.51
C SER A 198 2.30 -23.05 -8.16
N ASN A 199 2.77 -21.83 -7.89
CA ASN A 199 3.36 -21.48 -6.58
C ASN A 199 2.27 -21.40 -5.50
N ILE A 200 1.10 -20.84 -5.82
CA ILE A 200 -0.03 -20.79 -4.89
C ILE A 200 -0.56 -22.19 -4.57
N LEU A 201 -0.56 -23.11 -5.53
CA LEU A 201 -0.89 -24.52 -5.27
C LEU A 201 0.01 -25.11 -4.20
N LYS A 202 1.34 -24.94 -4.31
CA LYS A 202 2.28 -25.45 -3.29
C LYS A 202 2.05 -24.82 -1.92
N LEU A 203 1.78 -23.52 -1.88
CA LEU A 203 1.42 -22.83 -0.63
C LEU A 203 0.14 -23.43 -0.02
N ALA A 204 -0.91 -23.63 -0.83
CA ALA A 204 -2.18 -24.22 -0.38
C ALA A 204 -1.99 -25.66 0.14
N GLU A 205 -1.23 -26.49 -0.58
CA GLU A 205 -0.88 -27.86 -0.16
C GLU A 205 -0.10 -27.86 1.16
N SER A 206 0.90 -26.98 1.31
CA SER A 206 1.70 -26.85 2.53
C SER A 206 0.83 -26.46 3.73
N ARG A 207 -0.02 -25.44 3.54
CA ARG A 207 -0.96 -24.95 4.55
C ARG A 207 -2.01 -25.98 4.96
N ALA A 208 -2.62 -26.68 3.99
CA ALA A 208 -3.61 -27.73 4.26
C ALA A 208 -3.00 -28.88 5.08
N ARG A 209 -1.76 -29.30 4.77
CA ARG A 209 -1.06 -30.35 5.53
C ARG A 209 -0.76 -29.95 6.98
N LEU A 210 -0.59 -28.66 7.25
CA LEU A 210 -0.34 -28.12 8.60
C LEU A 210 -1.63 -27.75 9.36
N GLY A 211 -2.81 -27.98 8.78
CA GLY A 211 -4.09 -27.65 9.42
C GLY A 211 -4.43 -26.17 9.45
N CYS A 212 -3.80 -25.36 8.58
CA CYS A 212 -4.10 -23.93 8.42
C CYS A 212 -4.44 -23.58 6.95
N PRO A 213 -5.41 -24.28 6.32
CA PRO A 213 -5.67 -24.17 4.88
C PRO A 213 -6.06 -22.75 4.46
N LEU A 214 -5.89 -22.45 3.17
CA LEU A 214 -6.53 -21.27 2.58
C LEU A 214 -8.02 -21.57 2.40
N GLU A 215 -8.86 -20.59 2.69
CA GLU A 215 -10.31 -20.66 2.53
C GLU A 215 -10.71 -20.13 1.15
N GLU A 216 -10.11 -19.01 0.72
CA GLU A 216 -10.45 -18.36 -0.54
C GLU A 216 -9.23 -18.10 -1.43
N LEU A 217 -9.35 -18.45 -2.72
CA LEU A 217 -8.48 -17.99 -3.78
C LEU A 217 -9.29 -17.25 -4.84
N GLU A 218 -8.94 -16.00 -5.12
CA GLU A 218 -9.46 -15.25 -6.26
C GLU A 218 -8.35 -14.99 -7.28
N CYS A 219 -8.64 -15.20 -8.56
CA CYS A 219 -7.67 -14.93 -9.63
C CYS A 219 -8.32 -14.18 -10.79
N TYR A 220 -7.72 -13.05 -11.16
CA TYR A 220 -8.19 -12.15 -12.21
C TYR A 220 -7.37 -12.31 -13.51
N GLY A 221 -7.91 -11.79 -14.62
CA GLY A 221 -7.23 -11.79 -15.92
C GLY A 221 -7.09 -13.18 -16.57
N MET A 222 -7.98 -14.11 -16.25
CA MET A 222 -8.00 -15.48 -16.76
C MET A 222 -8.58 -15.58 -18.19
N ARG A 223 -7.76 -15.28 -19.20
CA ARG A 223 -8.13 -15.54 -20.61
C ARG A 223 -8.30 -17.03 -20.88
N ASN A 224 -9.13 -17.42 -21.84
CA ASN A 224 -9.43 -18.84 -22.15
C ASN A 224 -8.17 -19.71 -22.35
N THR A 225 -7.20 -19.25 -23.13
CA THR A 225 -5.93 -19.97 -23.36
C THR A 225 -5.09 -20.15 -22.10
N VAL A 226 -5.24 -19.23 -21.14
CA VAL A 226 -4.52 -19.27 -19.86
C VAL A 226 -5.23 -20.22 -18.89
N VAL A 227 -6.56 -20.24 -18.89
CA VAL A 227 -7.36 -21.23 -18.14
C VAL A 227 -7.01 -22.64 -18.58
N GLU A 228 -6.88 -22.90 -19.88
CA GLU A 228 -6.46 -24.21 -20.39
C GLU A 228 -5.08 -24.60 -19.87
N LYS A 229 -4.11 -23.67 -19.95
CA LYS A 229 -2.73 -23.89 -19.48
C LYS A 229 -2.65 -24.26 -17.99
N TYR A 230 -3.45 -23.61 -17.14
CA TYR A 230 -3.43 -23.82 -15.70
C TYR A 230 -4.60 -24.70 -15.19
N SER A 231 -5.32 -25.37 -16.08
CA SER A 231 -6.51 -26.16 -15.73
C SER A 231 -6.23 -27.23 -14.67
N GLN A 232 -5.11 -27.95 -14.81
CA GLN A 232 -4.71 -28.97 -13.84
C GLN A 232 -4.37 -28.38 -12.47
N ASP A 233 -3.67 -27.24 -12.44
CA ASP A 233 -3.33 -26.55 -11.19
C ASP A 233 -4.61 -26.05 -10.50
N VAL A 234 -5.54 -25.48 -11.24
CA VAL A 234 -6.84 -25.02 -10.72
C VAL A 234 -7.62 -26.17 -10.08
N GLU A 235 -7.72 -27.32 -10.75
CA GLU A 235 -8.43 -28.47 -10.20
C GLU A 235 -7.77 -29.01 -8.93
N LYS A 236 -6.43 -29.04 -8.86
CA LYS A 236 -5.71 -29.41 -7.64
C LYS A 236 -5.90 -28.39 -6.52
N ILE A 237 -5.90 -27.09 -6.84
CA ILE A 237 -6.14 -26.05 -5.84
C ILE A 237 -7.53 -26.22 -5.21
N LYS A 238 -8.55 -26.57 -6.00
CA LYS A 238 -9.91 -26.82 -5.47
C LYS A 238 -9.99 -27.98 -4.47
N SER A 239 -9.03 -28.90 -4.45
CA SER A 239 -8.98 -29.94 -3.40
C SER A 239 -8.34 -29.47 -2.09
N HIS A 240 -7.73 -28.29 -2.06
CA HIS A 240 -7.01 -27.73 -0.90
C HIS A 240 -7.56 -26.38 -0.41
N VAL A 241 -8.43 -25.75 -1.20
CA VAL A 241 -9.01 -24.42 -0.92
C VAL A 241 -10.53 -24.51 -1.08
N GLU A 242 -11.26 -24.01 -0.09
CA GLU A 242 -12.72 -24.13 -0.02
C GLU A 242 -13.43 -23.43 -1.19
N ALA A 243 -13.01 -22.20 -1.52
CA ALA A 243 -13.58 -21.42 -2.60
C ALA A 243 -12.52 -20.90 -3.57
N VAL A 244 -12.67 -21.25 -4.85
CA VAL A 244 -11.81 -20.77 -5.95
C VAL A 244 -12.65 -19.97 -6.94
N ARG A 245 -12.38 -18.66 -7.06
CA ARG A 245 -13.06 -17.76 -8.00
C ARG A 245 -12.11 -17.32 -9.10
N LEU A 246 -12.50 -17.59 -10.34
CA LEU A 246 -11.72 -17.24 -11.54
C LEU A 246 -12.45 -16.19 -12.35
N HIS A 247 -11.87 -15.01 -12.47
CA HIS A 247 -12.42 -13.88 -13.21
C HIS A 247 -11.73 -13.77 -14.57
N LYS A 248 -12.52 -13.94 -15.65
CA LYS A 248 -12.01 -13.91 -17.02
C LYS A 248 -11.38 -12.58 -17.38
N ASP A 249 -12.06 -11.51 -17.01
CA ASP A 249 -11.67 -10.13 -17.22
C ASP A 249 -11.64 -9.39 -15.89
N GLY A 250 -10.87 -8.31 -15.83
CA GLY A 250 -10.83 -7.42 -14.68
C GLY A 250 -9.42 -7.09 -14.23
N THR A 251 -9.27 -5.86 -13.76
CA THR A 251 -8.06 -5.36 -13.13
C THR A 251 -8.39 -5.06 -11.68
N ILE A 252 -7.54 -5.46 -10.74
CA ILE A 252 -7.83 -5.19 -9.33
C ILE A 252 -7.50 -3.73 -9.03
N ALA A 253 -8.52 -2.94 -8.70
CA ALA A 253 -8.35 -1.57 -8.25
C ALA A 253 -7.72 -1.57 -6.85
N LEU A 254 -6.80 -0.65 -6.59
CA LEU A 254 -6.30 -0.45 -5.23
C LEU A 254 -7.42 0.20 -4.40
N PRO A 255 -7.59 -0.17 -3.12
CA PRO A 255 -8.67 0.32 -2.27
C PRO A 255 -8.34 1.73 -1.73
N LEU A 256 -8.18 2.67 -2.66
CA LEU A 256 -7.84 4.05 -2.36
C LEU A 256 -9.11 4.90 -2.31
N PRO A 257 -9.23 5.82 -1.35
CA PRO A 257 -10.36 6.72 -1.29
C PRO A 257 -10.35 7.70 -2.48
N ASP A 258 -11.52 8.18 -2.87
CA ASP A 258 -11.69 9.07 -4.03
C ASP A 258 -10.78 10.30 -3.98
N VAL A 259 -10.48 10.81 -2.78
CA VAL A 259 -9.57 11.95 -2.55
C VAL A 259 -8.16 11.74 -3.12
N CYS A 260 -7.71 10.49 -3.30
CA CYS A 260 -6.43 10.17 -3.93
C CYS A 260 -6.43 10.38 -5.44
N THR A 261 -7.60 10.37 -6.08
CA THR A 261 -7.71 10.28 -7.54
C THR A 261 -8.64 11.30 -8.19
N ASP A 262 -9.49 11.95 -7.40
CA ASP A 262 -10.35 13.06 -7.79
C ASP A 262 -9.56 14.36 -7.88
N GLY A 263 -9.94 15.22 -8.83
CA GLY A 263 -9.36 16.55 -9.03
C GLY A 263 -8.41 16.65 -10.22
N VAL A 264 -7.75 17.80 -10.36
CA VAL A 264 -6.82 18.05 -11.48
C VAL A 264 -5.59 17.12 -11.37
N PRO A 265 -5.12 16.51 -12.47
CA PRO A 265 -3.89 15.71 -12.45
C PRO A 265 -2.69 16.54 -11.98
N SER A 266 -1.88 15.96 -11.10
CA SER A 266 -0.68 16.58 -10.57
C SER A 266 0.53 15.70 -10.86
N PRO A 267 1.64 16.25 -11.39
CA PRO A 267 2.85 15.47 -11.58
C PRO A 267 3.44 15.01 -10.24
N TRP A 268 3.07 15.65 -9.13
CA TRP A 268 3.56 15.37 -7.78
C TRP A 268 2.64 14.44 -6.98
N PHE A 269 1.44 14.14 -7.49
CA PHE A 269 0.44 13.31 -6.82
C PHE A 269 0.01 12.15 -7.72
N GLN A 270 0.96 11.24 -7.97
CA GLN A 270 0.75 10.09 -8.84
C GLN A 270 0.45 8.83 -8.01
N TRP A 271 -0.84 8.60 -7.75
CA TRP A 271 -1.29 7.40 -7.05
C TRP A 271 -1.59 6.29 -8.05
N GLN A 272 -1.03 5.12 -7.81
CA GLN A 272 -1.40 3.93 -8.57
C GLN A 272 -2.88 3.62 -8.27
N LYS A 273 -3.73 3.60 -9.30
CA LYS A 273 -5.16 3.28 -9.15
C LYS A 273 -5.45 1.78 -9.16
N LYS A 274 -4.49 0.98 -9.62
CA LYS A 274 -4.63 -0.45 -9.89
C LYS A 274 -3.38 -1.16 -9.42
N LEU A 275 -3.57 -2.39 -8.96
CA LEU A 275 -2.48 -3.30 -8.67
C LEU A 275 -1.75 -3.56 -10.01
N ILE A 276 -0.43 -3.34 -10.03
CA ILE A 276 0.35 -3.19 -11.27
C ILE A 276 0.08 -4.34 -12.25
N GLU A 277 -0.36 -3.97 -13.45
CA GLU A 277 -0.51 -4.87 -14.59
C GLU A 277 0.51 -4.50 -15.66
N LEU A 278 1.37 -5.45 -16.03
CA LEU A 278 2.09 -5.33 -17.30
C LEU A 278 1.06 -5.24 -18.43
N LYS A 279 1.00 -4.10 -19.13
CA LYS A 279 0.42 -4.10 -20.47
C LYS A 279 1.21 -5.13 -21.29
N PRO A 280 0.55 -6.10 -21.95
CA PRO A 280 1.25 -6.95 -22.88
C PRO A 280 1.95 -6.05 -23.89
N ARG A 281 3.26 -6.26 -24.13
CA ARG A 281 3.92 -5.68 -25.30
C ARG A 281 3.17 -6.22 -26.51
N VAL A 282 2.55 -5.31 -27.26
CA VAL A 282 1.97 -5.59 -28.59
C VAL A 282 3.12 -5.90 -29.54
#